data_AF-A0A101XB12-F1
#
_entry.id   AF-A0A101XB12-F1
#
_cell.length_a   1.000
_cell.length_b   1.000
_cell.length_c   1.000
_cell.angle_alpha   90.00
_cell.angle_beta   90.00
_cell.angle_gamma   90.00
#
_symmetry.space_group_name_H-M   'P 1'
#
loop_
_entity.id
_entity.type
_entity.pdbx_description
1 polymer ?
#
loop_
_entity_poly.entity_id
_entity_poly.type
_entity_poly.pdbx_seq_one_letter_code
_entity_poly.pdbx_strand_id
1 'polypeptide(L)'
;MDLRRIAEGTGLKPRDFAAPIPKDAVGEWGVPSILLSDGRRHYVVLKKRLDGLCIFNKLSDGRFICSIYDRRPSSCRFYPFVYIPGDVVRLELAKDAERFCPGIGRGPVRDLSAEAEAAVAREAEMDSYREVADRWNRLVASSKVGGTFDEFLEFALAAARGLKFN
;
A
#
# COMPACT_ATOMS: atom_id res chain seq x y z
N MET A 1 1.20 7.23 7.39
CA MET A 1 0.81 7.08 5.98
C MET A 1 1.96 6.62 5.08
N ASP A 2 1.76 5.52 4.35
CA ASP A 2 2.73 4.85 3.48
C ASP A 2 3.25 5.78 2.37
N LEU A 3 2.37 6.54 1.69
CA LEU A 3 2.76 7.51 0.65
C LEU A 3 3.80 8.52 1.17
N ARG A 4 3.55 9.11 2.35
CA ARG A 4 4.47 10.07 2.97
C ARG A 4 5.80 9.42 3.31
N ARG A 5 5.75 8.24 3.95
CA ARG A 5 6.94 7.49 4.38
C ARG A 5 7.86 7.14 3.21
N ILE A 6 7.29 6.72 2.09
CA ILE A 6 8.05 6.38 0.87
C ILE A 6 8.61 7.65 0.23
N ALA A 7 7.79 8.69 0.04
CA ALA A 7 8.23 9.94 -0.57
C ALA A 7 9.39 10.59 0.21
N GLU A 8 9.25 10.72 1.53
CA GLU A 8 10.30 11.28 2.40
C GLU A 8 11.55 10.38 2.44
N GLY A 9 11.35 9.06 2.47
CA GLY A 9 12.45 8.10 2.55
C GLY A 9 13.23 7.90 1.25
N THR A 10 12.70 8.33 0.11
CA THR A 10 13.30 8.10 -1.22
C THR A 10 13.57 9.38 -2.01
N GLY A 11 12.93 10.49 -1.66
CA GLY A 11 12.91 11.71 -2.46
C GLY A 11 12.02 11.64 -3.71
N LEU A 12 11.36 10.51 -3.97
CA LEU A 12 10.46 10.35 -5.13
C LEU A 12 9.13 11.06 -4.91
N LYS A 13 8.52 11.54 -6.00
CA LYS A 13 7.14 12.02 -5.94
C LYS A 13 6.20 10.82 -5.87
N PRO A 14 5.06 10.90 -5.17
CA PRO A 14 4.09 9.80 -5.14
C PRO A 14 3.66 9.29 -6.50
N ARG A 15 3.54 10.19 -7.50
CA ARG A 15 3.19 9.79 -8.87
C ARG A 15 4.25 8.89 -9.51
N ASP A 16 5.49 8.90 -9.04
CA ASP A 16 6.54 8.06 -9.60
C ASP A 16 6.39 6.60 -9.17
N PHE A 17 5.79 6.35 -7.99
CA PHE A 17 5.70 5.00 -7.42
C PHE A 17 4.30 4.48 -7.15
N ALA A 18 3.26 5.33 -7.16
CA ALA A 18 1.88 4.94 -6.94
C ALA A 18 1.05 5.01 -8.23
N ALA A 19 0.04 4.16 -8.34
CA ALA A 19 -0.93 4.17 -9.44
C ALA A 19 -2.33 3.86 -8.93
N PRO A 20 -3.38 4.39 -9.59
CA PRO A 20 -4.74 3.96 -9.35
C PRO A 20 -5.02 2.68 -10.14
N ILE A 21 -5.72 1.73 -9.53
CA ILE A 21 -6.27 0.56 -10.23
C ILE A 21 -7.79 0.54 -10.04
N PRO A 22 -8.60 0.42 -11.11
CA PRO A 22 -10.05 0.36 -10.97
C PRO A 22 -10.47 -0.82 -10.09
N LYS A 23 -11.28 -0.54 -9.07
CA LYS A 23 -11.72 -1.54 -8.08
C LYS A 23 -12.52 -2.67 -8.73
N ASP A 24 -13.39 -2.33 -9.67
CA ASP A 24 -14.19 -3.28 -10.45
C ASP A 24 -13.35 -4.22 -11.34
N ALA A 25 -12.11 -3.85 -11.69
CA ALA A 25 -11.20 -4.71 -12.46
C ALA A 25 -10.50 -5.77 -11.59
N VAL A 26 -10.45 -5.59 -10.27
CA VAL A 26 -9.68 -6.46 -9.35
C VAL A 26 -10.49 -7.08 -8.22
N GLY A 27 -11.76 -6.69 -8.08
CA GLY A 27 -12.65 -7.15 -7.03
C GLY A 27 -12.50 -6.38 -5.72
N GLU A 28 -13.16 -6.87 -4.67
CA GLU A 28 -13.10 -6.26 -3.33
C GLU A 28 -11.90 -6.79 -2.55
N TRP A 29 -11.03 -5.87 -2.11
CA TRP A 29 -9.86 -6.18 -1.30
C TRP A 29 -10.03 -5.80 0.18
N GLY A 30 -11.19 -5.25 0.56
CA GLY A 30 -11.46 -4.87 1.96
C GLY A 30 -10.64 -3.67 2.45
N VAL A 31 -10.05 -2.91 1.52
CA VAL A 31 -9.29 -1.68 1.80
C VAL A 31 -10.03 -0.44 1.28
N PRO A 32 -9.77 0.76 1.82
CA PRO A 32 -10.39 1.99 1.34
C PRO A 32 -10.06 2.25 -0.15
N SER A 33 -11.05 2.71 -0.89
CA SER A 33 -10.92 3.10 -2.30
C SER A 33 -11.21 4.60 -2.47
N ILE A 34 -10.65 5.19 -3.52
CA ILE A 34 -10.78 6.60 -3.87
C ILE A 34 -11.66 6.76 -5.11
N LEU A 35 -12.53 7.76 -5.12
CA LEU A 35 -13.31 8.18 -6.28
C LEU A 35 -12.45 9.10 -7.13
N LEU A 36 -12.39 8.84 -8.44
CA LEU A 36 -11.70 9.71 -9.40
C LEU A 36 -12.72 10.36 -10.37
N SER A 37 -12.23 11.30 -11.17
CA SER A 37 -13.02 12.10 -12.12
C SER A 37 -13.71 11.28 -13.22
N ASP A 38 -13.31 10.02 -13.42
CA ASP A 38 -13.99 9.07 -14.31
C ASP A 38 -15.24 8.44 -13.67
N GLY A 39 -15.59 8.85 -12.45
CA GLY A 39 -16.74 8.36 -11.70
C GLY A 39 -16.53 6.98 -11.06
N ARG A 40 -15.34 6.39 -11.16
CA ARG A 40 -15.05 5.04 -10.66
C ARG A 40 -14.21 5.06 -9.39
N ARG A 41 -14.40 4.01 -8.59
CA ARG A 41 -13.58 3.76 -7.40
C ARG A 41 -12.29 3.04 -7.77
N HIS A 42 -11.18 3.47 -7.18
CA HIS A 42 -9.85 2.95 -7.43
C HIS A 42 -9.16 2.58 -6.12
N TYR A 43 -8.33 1.55 -6.15
CA TYR A 43 -7.32 1.33 -5.12
C TYR A 43 -6.02 2.02 -5.50
N VAL A 44 -5.26 2.44 -4.48
CA VAL A 44 -3.93 3.02 -4.66
C VAL A 44 -2.92 1.90 -4.44
N VAL A 45 -2.15 1.59 -5.48
CA VAL A 45 -1.18 0.49 -5.47
C VAL A 45 0.22 0.98 -5.80
N LEU A 46 1.23 0.22 -5.40
CA LEU A 46 2.58 0.42 -5.91
C LEU A 46 2.66 0.02 -7.38
N LYS A 47 3.36 0.83 -8.18
CA LYS A 47 3.63 0.52 -9.58
C LYS A 47 4.46 -0.75 -9.73
N LYS A 48 4.22 -1.42 -10.85
CA LYS A 48 5.04 -2.51 -11.35
C LYS A 48 5.82 -2.05 -12.57
N ARG A 49 7.00 -2.63 -12.79
CA ARG A 49 7.75 -2.49 -14.03
C ARG A 49 7.16 -3.40 -15.11
N LEU A 50 7.67 -3.30 -16.33
CA LEU A 50 7.24 -4.12 -17.47
C LEU A 50 7.44 -5.63 -17.25
N ASP A 51 8.41 -6.01 -16.42
CA ASP A 51 8.66 -7.41 -16.03
C ASP A 51 7.72 -7.94 -14.94
N GLY A 52 6.73 -7.14 -14.52
CA GLY A 52 5.74 -7.50 -13.50
C GLY A 52 6.23 -7.38 -12.05
N LEU A 53 7.50 -7.04 -11.82
CA LEU A 53 8.04 -6.82 -10.48
C LEU A 53 7.67 -5.44 -9.95
N CYS A 54 7.58 -5.30 -8.63
CA CYS A 54 7.42 -3.99 -7.98
C CYS A 54 8.55 -3.03 -8.41
N ILE A 55 8.22 -1.76 -8.61
CA ILE A 55 9.19 -0.71 -8.99
C ILE A 55 10.41 -0.61 -8.04
N PHE A 56 10.25 -1.04 -6.78
CA PHE A 56 11.31 -1.04 -5.77
C PHE A 56 12.11 -2.34 -5.67
N ASN A 57 11.80 -3.38 -6.47
CA ASN A 57 12.62 -4.58 -6.52
C ASN A 57 13.84 -4.34 -7.41
N LYS A 58 15.04 -4.52 -6.85
CA LYS A 58 16.32 -4.41 -7.56
C LYS A 58 17.05 -5.74 -7.52
N LEU A 59 17.80 -6.05 -8.58
CA LEU A 59 18.73 -7.17 -8.58
C LEU A 59 20.08 -6.66 -8.03
N SER A 60 20.56 -7.28 -6.95
CA SER A 60 21.89 -7.04 -6.37
C SER A 60 22.52 -8.39 -6.09
N ASP A 61 23.75 -8.61 -6.57
CA ASP A 61 24.52 -9.85 -6.32
C ASP A 61 23.73 -11.12 -6.66
N GLY A 62 22.99 -11.09 -7.78
CA GLY A 62 22.16 -12.20 -8.24
C GLY A 62 20.89 -12.45 -7.42
N ARG A 63 20.51 -11.55 -6.51
CA ARG A 63 19.32 -11.66 -5.66
C ARG A 63 18.41 -10.44 -5.76
N PHE A 64 17.11 -10.66 -5.70
CA PHE A 64 16.15 -9.56 -5.61
C PHE A 64 16.14 -8.97 -4.20
N ILE A 65 16.31 -7.66 -4.11
CA ILE A 65 16.23 -6.87 -2.88
C ILE A 65 15.17 -5.77 -3.02
N CYS A 66 14.54 -5.40 -1.92
CA CYS A 66 13.66 -4.23 -1.88
C CYS A 66 14.48 -2.98 -1.60
N SER A 67 14.56 -2.04 -2.55
CA SER A 67 15.37 -0.82 -2.41
C SER A 67 14.83 0.19 -1.41
N ILE A 68 13.64 -0.06 -0.86
CA ILE A 68 13.00 0.77 0.17
C ILE A 68 12.72 -0.04 1.44
N TYR A 69 13.55 -1.04 1.76
CA TYR A 69 13.28 -2.03 2.80
C TYR A 69 12.79 -1.41 4.13
N ASP A 70 13.45 -0.35 4.62
CA ASP A 70 13.07 0.31 5.88
C ASP A 70 11.83 1.22 5.76
N ARG A 71 11.48 1.58 4.53
CA ARG A 71 10.39 2.48 4.16
C ARG A 71 9.21 1.76 3.52
N ARG A 72 9.24 0.42 3.46
CA ARG A 72 8.18 -0.44 2.89
C ARG A 72 6.80 -0.01 3.40
N PRO A 73 5.75 -0.09 2.54
CA PRO A 73 4.37 0.01 2.98
C PRO A 73 4.09 -0.94 4.14
N SER A 74 3.10 -0.59 4.96
CA SER A 74 2.68 -1.41 6.10
C SER A 74 2.38 -2.86 5.70
N SER A 75 1.64 -3.07 4.61
CA SER A 75 1.33 -4.40 4.07
C SER A 75 2.55 -5.19 3.56
N CYS A 76 3.61 -4.50 3.12
CA CYS A 76 4.83 -5.16 2.63
C CYS A 76 5.78 -5.59 3.76
N ARG A 77 5.52 -5.21 5.02
CA ARG A 77 6.39 -5.55 6.16
C ARG A 77 6.22 -7.00 6.61
N PHE A 78 5.03 -7.57 6.44
CA PHE A 78 4.72 -8.96 6.73
C PHE A 78 4.47 -9.79 5.46
N TYR A 79 4.79 -9.28 4.26
CA TYR A 79 4.73 -10.10 3.05
C TYR A 79 5.78 -11.23 3.11
N PRO A 80 5.47 -12.48 2.74
CA PRO A 80 4.36 -12.93 1.89
C PRO A 80 3.10 -13.39 2.64
N PHE A 81 2.91 -12.98 3.89
CA PHE A 81 1.73 -13.32 4.65
C PHE A 81 0.56 -12.36 4.37
N VAL A 82 -0.65 -12.86 4.51
CA VAL A 82 -1.92 -12.14 4.55
C VAL A 82 -2.35 -12.08 6.01
N TYR A 83 -2.59 -10.87 6.48
CA TYR A 83 -3.12 -10.64 7.83
C TYR A 83 -4.64 -10.75 7.81
N ILE A 84 -5.19 -11.54 8.74
CA ILE A 84 -6.63 -11.66 8.94
C ILE A 84 -6.98 -11.10 10.31
N PRO A 85 -7.70 -9.96 10.39
CA PRO A 85 -8.03 -9.33 11.65
C PRO A 85 -8.99 -10.19 12.48
N GLY A 86 -8.85 -10.11 13.81
CA GLY A 86 -9.66 -10.82 14.80
C GLY A 86 -9.05 -10.70 16.20
N ASP A 87 -9.60 -11.44 17.17
CA ASP A 87 -9.12 -11.45 18.57
C ASP A 87 -7.70 -12.00 18.72
N VAL A 88 -7.25 -12.77 17.72
CA VAL A 88 -5.89 -13.31 17.62
C VAL A 88 -5.27 -12.87 16.31
N VAL A 89 -3.98 -12.52 16.33
CA VAL A 89 -3.23 -12.20 15.11
C VAL A 89 -3.08 -13.46 14.27
N ARG A 90 -3.75 -13.49 13.11
CA ARG A 90 -3.66 -14.61 12.17
C ARG A 90 -2.93 -14.16 10.91
N LEU A 91 -1.86 -14.88 10.60
CA LEU A 91 -1.09 -14.74 9.37
C LEU A 91 -1.25 -16.01 8.53
N GLU A 92 -1.71 -15.86 7.29
CA GLU A 92 -1.78 -16.95 6.31
C GLU A 92 -0.80 -16.69 5.18
N LEU A 93 -0.30 -17.72 4.49
CA LEU A 93 0.50 -17.49 3.29
C LEU A 93 -0.37 -16.93 2.17
N ALA A 94 0.12 -15.89 1.48
CA ALA A 94 -0.51 -15.43 0.26
C ALA A 94 -0.57 -16.57 -0.77
N LYS A 95 -1.63 -16.57 -1.58
CA LYS A 95 -1.77 -17.54 -2.68
C LYS A 95 -0.52 -17.52 -3.55
N ASP A 96 -0.03 -18.72 -3.88
CA ASP A 96 1.18 -18.95 -4.68
C ASP A 96 2.50 -18.45 -4.04
N ALA A 97 2.53 -18.17 -2.73
CA ALA A 97 3.74 -17.72 -2.03
C ALA A 97 4.96 -18.62 -2.24
N GLU A 98 4.77 -19.93 -2.28
CA GLU A 98 5.84 -20.90 -2.55
C GLU A 98 6.49 -20.72 -3.93
N ARG A 99 5.75 -20.19 -4.91
CA ARG A 99 6.23 -19.98 -6.27
C ARG A 99 7.15 -18.77 -6.37
N PHE A 100 6.84 -17.68 -5.66
CA PHE A 100 7.60 -16.42 -5.75
C PHE A 100 8.53 -16.17 -4.55
N CYS A 101 8.34 -16.91 -3.46
CA CYS A 101 9.20 -16.90 -2.28
C CYS A 101 9.78 -18.31 -2.07
N PRO A 102 10.92 -18.64 -2.72
CA PRO A 102 11.47 -20.00 -2.73
C PRO A 102 11.98 -20.46 -1.36
N GLY A 103 12.04 -19.58 -0.36
CA GLY A 103 12.38 -19.91 1.02
C GLY A 103 11.21 -20.46 1.84
N ILE A 104 9.97 -20.38 1.36
CA ILE A 104 8.82 -20.96 2.07
C ILE A 104 8.97 -22.48 2.16
N GLY A 105 8.84 -23.02 3.37
CA GLY A 105 9.05 -24.43 3.67
C GLY A 105 10.52 -24.88 3.59
N ARG A 106 11.47 -23.97 3.37
CA ARG A 106 12.90 -24.27 3.18
C ARG A 106 13.75 -23.36 4.07
N GLY A 107 13.88 -23.72 5.33
CA GLY A 107 14.69 -22.97 6.28
C GLY A 107 14.43 -23.35 7.73
N PRO A 108 15.15 -22.74 8.68
CA PRO A 108 14.85 -22.91 10.09
C PRO A 108 13.48 -22.30 10.43
N VAL A 109 12.83 -22.84 11.45
CA VAL A 109 11.64 -22.21 12.04
C VAL A 109 12.03 -20.80 12.51
N ARG A 110 11.20 -19.83 12.16
CA ARG A 110 11.38 -18.42 12.52
C ARG A 110 10.29 -17.98 13.49
N ASP A 111 10.67 -17.13 14.42
CA ASP A 111 9.72 -16.31 15.18
C ASP A 111 9.11 -15.26 14.26
N LEU A 112 7.79 -15.16 14.25
CA LEU A 112 7.01 -14.23 13.43
C LEU A 112 6.46 -13.04 14.25
N SER A 113 6.98 -12.80 15.45
CA SER A 113 6.53 -11.72 16.33
C SER A 113 6.65 -10.35 15.65
N ALA A 114 7.71 -10.10 14.90
CA ALA A 114 7.89 -8.84 14.16
C ALA A 114 6.85 -8.67 13.03
N GLU A 115 6.53 -9.73 12.30
CA GLU A 115 5.48 -9.75 11.29
C GLU A 115 4.09 -9.55 11.90
N ALA A 116 3.84 -10.16 13.06
CA ALA A 116 2.60 -10.00 13.81
C ALA A 116 2.43 -8.55 14.31
N GLU A 117 3.47 -7.95 14.90
CA GLU A 117 3.47 -6.55 15.29
C GLU A 117 3.24 -5.62 14.09
N ALA A 118 3.90 -5.89 12.96
CA ALA A 118 3.72 -5.12 11.74
C ALA A 118 2.29 -5.25 11.17
N ALA A 119 1.68 -6.42 11.28
CA ALA A 119 0.30 -6.68 10.87
C ALA A 119 -0.70 -5.91 11.74
N VAL A 120 -0.50 -5.86 13.06
CA VAL A 120 -1.33 -5.04 13.96
C VAL A 120 -1.15 -3.56 13.68
N ALA A 121 0.10 -3.09 13.52
CA ALA A 121 0.40 -1.69 13.22
C ALA A 121 -0.19 -1.24 11.87
N ARG A 122 -0.41 -2.17 10.93
CA ARG A 122 -1.10 -1.92 9.66
C ARG A 122 -2.52 -1.41 9.87
N GLU A 123 -3.22 -1.83 10.93
CA GLU A 123 -4.62 -1.41 11.15
C GLU A 123 -4.72 0.09 11.41
N ALA A 124 -3.89 0.63 12.30
CA ALA A 124 -3.85 2.08 12.56
C ALA A 124 -3.48 2.90 11.30
N GLU A 125 -2.57 2.36 10.48
CA GLU A 125 -2.20 2.94 9.20
C GLU A 125 -3.37 2.88 8.18
N MET A 126 -4.14 1.79 8.18
CA MET A 126 -5.32 1.61 7.34
C MET A 126 -6.47 2.52 7.76
N ASP A 127 -6.69 2.70 9.06
CA ASP A 127 -7.68 3.62 9.61
C ASP A 127 -7.38 5.06 9.22
N SER A 128 -6.11 5.48 9.38
CA SER A 128 -5.64 6.79 8.93
C SER A 128 -5.87 6.99 7.42
N TYR A 129 -5.60 5.96 6.62
CA TYR A 129 -5.84 6.02 5.17
C TYR A 129 -7.33 6.06 4.82
N ARG A 130 -8.19 5.35 5.57
CA ARG A 130 -9.64 5.36 5.38
C ARG A 130 -10.21 6.76 5.58
N GLU A 131 -9.80 7.47 6.62
CA GLU A 131 -10.24 8.84 6.87
C GLU A 131 -9.88 9.79 5.71
N VAL A 132 -8.66 9.66 5.19
CA VAL A 132 -8.17 10.44 4.03
C VAL A 132 -8.99 10.10 2.79
N ALA A 133 -9.17 8.82 2.48
CA ALA A 133 -9.94 8.36 1.33
C ALA A 133 -11.41 8.82 1.41
N ASP A 134 -12.05 8.70 2.57
CA ASP A 134 -13.45 9.11 2.75
C ASP A 134 -13.62 10.63 2.64
N ARG A 135 -12.69 11.40 3.19
CA ARG A 135 -12.70 12.86 3.02
C ARG A 135 -12.52 13.25 1.56
N TRP A 136 -11.55 12.64 0.86
CA TRP A 136 -11.36 12.84 -0.57
C TRP A 136 -12.62 12.51 -1.38
N ASN A 137 -13.21 11.34 -1.12
CA ASN A 137 -14.42 10.88 -1.82
C ASN A 137 -15.59 11.88 -1.68
N ARG A 138 -15.77 12.47 -0.49
CA ARG A 138 -16.78 13.52 -0.26
C ARG A 138 -16.48 14.79 -1.06
N LEU A 139 -15.22 15.20 -1.17
CA LEU A 139 -14.82 16.37 -1.96
C LEU A 139 -15.10 16.17 -3.45
N VAL A 140 -14.74 15.00 -4.00
CA VAL A 140 -15.01 14.66 -5.40
C VAL A 140 -16.52 14.58 -5.65
N ALA A 141 -17.28 13.88 -4.79
CA ALA A 141 -18.73 13.74 -4.93
C ALA A 141 -19.49 15.08 -4.83
N SER A 142 -18.93 16.06 -4.09
CA SER A 142 -19.49 17.41 -3.99
C SER A 142 -18.91 18.39 -5.02
N SER A 143 -18.14 17.90 -6.01
CA SER A 143 -17.51 18.71 -7.07
C SER A 143 -16.64 19.85 -6.54
N LYS A 144 -16.05 19.70 -5.35
CA LYS A 144 -15.16 20.69 -4.73
C LYS A 144 -13.71 20.62 -5.22
N VAL A 145 -13.35 19.53 -5.90
CA VAL A 145 -12.03 19.26 -6.48
C VAL A 145 -12.21 18.61 -7.86
N GLY A 146 -11.19 18.65 -8.72
CA GLY A 146 -11.27 18.06 -10.06
C GLY A 146 -11.39 16.53 -10.06
N GLY A 147 -10.91 15.87 -9.00
CA GLY A 147 -10.99 14.41 -8.84
C GLY A 147 -9.90 13.66 -9.60
N THR A 148 -8.83 14.33 -10.01
CA THR A 148 -7.69 13.68 -10.67
C THR A 148 -6.85 12.90 -9.65
N PHE A 149 -6.08 11.93 -10.15
CA PHE A 149 -5.17 11.18 -9.27
C PHE A 149 -4.02 12.05 -8.72
N ASP A 150 -3.57 13.08 -9.44
CA ASP A 150 -2.55 14.01 -8.93
C ASP A 150 -3.06 14.80 -7.73
N GLU A 151 -4.25 15.39 -7.86
CA GLU A 151 -4.90 16.11 -6.77
C GLU A 151 -5.09 15.18 -5.56
N PHE A 152 -5.46 13.91 -5.77
CA PHE A 152 -5.54 12.95 -4.68
C PHE A 152 -4.19 12.73 -3.98
N LEU A 153 -3.09 12.57 -4.73
CA LEU A 153 -1.77 12.34 -4.16
C LEU A 153 -1.28 13.54 -3.35
N GLU A 154 -1.52 14.76 -3.83
CA GLU A 154 -1.25 16.00 -3.11
C GLU A 154 -2.11 16.10 -1.85
N PHE A 155 -3.41 15.83 -1.99
CA PHE A 155 -4.36 15.78 -0.89
C PHE A 155 -3.92 14.82 0.22
N ALA A 156 -3.58 13.60 -0.15
CA ALA A 156 -3.15 12.57 0.77
C ALA A 156 -1.85 12.96 1.47
N LEU A 157 -0.85 13.49 0.74
CA LEU A 157 0.41 13.92 1.33
C LEU A 157 0.23 15.03 2.38
N ALA A 158 -0.56 16.06 2.08
CA ALA A 158 -0.74 17.16 3.03
C ALA A 158 -1.62 16.74 4.22
N ALA A 159 -2.63 15.87 4.01
CA ALA A 159 -3.37 15.27 5.12
C ALA A 159 -2.43 14.47 6.04
N ALA A 160 -1.50 13.70 5.48
CA ALA A 160 -0.50 12.97 6.25
C ALA A 160 0.50 13.90 6.98
N ARG A 161 0.66 15.15 6.58
CA ARG A 161 1.47 16.16 7.29
C ARG A 161 0.69 16.93 8.35
N GLY A 162 -0.60 16.64 8.53
CA GLY A 162 -1.48 17.42 9.41
C GLY A 162 -1.85 18.80 8.84
N LEU A 163 -1.67 19.02 7.54
CA LEU A 163 -2.03 20.27 6.89
C LEU A 163 -3.53 20.27 6.57
N LYS A 164 -4.23 21.37 6.91
CA LYS A 164 -5.64 21.55 6.57
C LYS A 164 -5.76 21.93 5.08
N PHE A 165 -6.50 21.13 4.32
CA PHE A 165 -7.05 21.56 3.03
C PHE A 165 -8.26 22.45 3.28
N ASN A 166 -8.17 23.71 2.86
CA ASN A 166 -9.27 24.68 2.82
C ASN A 166 -10.08 24.47 1.54
#